data_AF-A0A5D9CKE2-F1
#
_entry.id   AF-A0A5D9CKE2-F1
#
_cell.length_a   1.000
_cell.length_b   1.000
_cell.length_c   1.000
_cell.angle_alpha   90.00
_cell.angle_beta   90.00
_cell.angle_gamma   90.00
#
_symmetry.space_group_name_H-M   'P 1'
#
loop_
_entity.id
_entity.type
_entity.pdbx_description
1 polymer ?
#
loop_
_entity_poly.entity_id
_entity_poly.type
_entity_poly.pdbx_seq_one_letter_code
_entity_poly.pdbx_strand_id
1 'polypeptide(L)'
;MMDAIHAAIIQAAKESEAAFQSPGPRSTAQIYFADVAMRQLFLHLCGADADTAKGGDPEHAWDILYTGRGTARYWEKEQRIRSRRRKAESHAELERERREKSALAQSAQEVATNTVIRALVEHSSISDPGLRDRISAAVEPRAGVTDPLSQVEQYFAEQLKKSIARLIGVTA
;
A
#
# COMPACT_ATOMS: atom_id res chain seq x y z
N MET A 1 14.48 5.17 -7.69
CA MET A 1 14.23 4.06 -6.74
C MET A 1 13.91 2.77 -7.47
N MET A 2 12.87 2.73 -8.32
CA MET A 2 12.54 1.52 -9.10
C MET A 2 13.71 1.05 -9.97
N ASP A 3 14.44 1.97 -10.62
CA ASP A 3 15.59 1.59 -11.47
C ASP A 3 16.71 0.91 -10.67
N ALA A 4 16.92 1.33 -9.42
CA ALA A 4 17.92 0.72 -8.54
C ALA A 4 17.51 -0.70 -8.11
N ILE A 5 16.21 -0.91 -7.86
CA ILE A 5 15.66 -2.24 -7.56
C ILE A 5 15.82 -3.17 -8.76
N HIS A 6 15.48 -2.69 -9.98
CA HIS A 6 15.68 -3.48 -11.21
C HIS A 6 17.16 -3.82 -11.43
N ALA A 7 18.06 -2.87 -11.21
CA ALA A 7 19.50 -3.10 -11.34
C ALA A 7 20.01 -4.14 -10.33
N ALA A 8 19.56 -4.09 -9.08
CA ALA A 8 19.92 -5.06 -8.04
C ALA A 8 19.43 -6.48 -8.39
N ILE A 9 18.20 -6.63 -8.89
CA ILE A 9 17.66 -7.92 -9.33
C ILE A 9 18.45 -8.50 -10.51
N ILE A 10 18.75 -7.68 -11.53
CA ILE A 10 19.53 -8.09 -12.69
C ILE A 10 20.93 -8.51 -12.27
N GLN A 11 21.56 -7.77 -11.35
CA GLN A 11 22.89 -8.07 -10.86
C GLN A 11 22.93 -9.37 -10.06
N ALA A 12 21.98 -9.57 -9.13
CA ALA A 12 21.87 -10.81 -8.36
C ALA A 12 21.65 -12.05 -9.25
N ALA A 13 20.87 -11.90 -10.34
CA ALA A 13 20.67 -12.96 -11.31
C ALA A 13 21.98 -13.33 -12.06
N LYS A 14 22.77 -12.33 -12.48
CA LYS A 14 24.07 -12.55 -13.14
C LYS A 14 25.09 -13.22 -12.23
N GLU A 15 25.21 -12.75 -10.99
CA GLU A 15 26.14 -13.31 -10.01
C GLU A 15 25.80 -14.77 -9.68
N SER A 16 24.52 -15.08 -9.59
CA SER A 16 24.06 -16.44 -9.32
C SER A 16 24.25 -17.36 -10.52
N GLU A 17 24.00 -16.90 -11.75
CA GLU A 17 24.31 -17.67 -12.96
C GLU A 17 25.81 -17.97 -13.09
N ALA A 18 26.68 -17.02 -12.72
CA ALA A 18 28.12 -17.21 -12.70
C ALA A 18 28.57 -18.24 -11.64
N ALA A 19 27.90 -18.30 -10.49
CA ALA A 19 28.16 -19.27 -9.43
C ALA A 19 27.64 -20.69 -9.77
N PHE A 20 26.58 -20.80 -10.59
CA PHE A 20 25.98 -22.07 -11.02
C PHE A 20 26.50 -22.54 -12.40
N GLN A 21 27.81 -22.80 -12.51
CA GLN A 21 28.36 -23.52 -13.68
C GLN A 21 28.17 -25.05 -13.52
N SER A 22 26.92 -25.51 -13.63
CA SER A 22 26.59 -26.95 -13.63
C SER A 22 26.45 -27.48 -15.08
N PRO A 23 26.90 -28.71 -15.40
CA PRO A 23 26.79 -29.30 -16.74
C PRO A 23 25.36 -29.70 -17.17
N GLY A 24 24.33 -29.28 -16.44
CA GLY A 24 22.92 -29.52 -16.77
C GLY A 24 22.31 -28.49 -17.76
N PRO A 25 21.10 -28.73 -18.27
CA PRO A 25 20.38 -27.74 -19.09
C PRO A 25 20.19 -26.43 -18.33
N ARG A 26 20.56 -25.29 -18.95
CA ARG A 26 20.47 -23.94 -18.35
C ARG A 26 19.07 -23.61 -17.78
N SER A 27 18.00 -24.14 -18.38
CA SER A 27 16.62 -23.92 -17.92
C SER A 27 16.37 -24.47 -16.51
N THR A 28 16.99 -25.57 -16.13
CA THR A 28 16.82 -26.16 -14.79
C THR A 28 17.53 -25.34 -13.71
N ALA A 29 18.72 -24.81 -14.02
CA ALA A 29 19.48 -23.96 -13.10
C ALA A 29 18.81 -22.59 -12.89
N GLN A 30 18.28 -21.97 -13.95
CA GLN A 30 17.57 -20.70 -13.85
C GLN A 30 16.27 -20.82 -13.05
N ILE A 31 15.50 -21.90 -13.24
CA ILE A 31 14.28 -22.17 -12.47
C ILE A 31 14.62 -22.39 -11.00
N TYR A 32 15.67 -23.18 -10.71
CA TYR A 32 16.11 -23.42 -9.33
C TYR A 32 16.56 -22.14 -8.64
N PHE A 33 17.37 -21.32 -9.32
CA PHE A 33 17.79 -20.02 -8.79
C PHE A 33 16.58 -19.11 -8.51
N ALA A 34 15.64 -19.01 -9.47
CA ALA A 34 14.44 -18.21 -9.29
C ALA A 34 13.62 -18.66 -8.08
N ASP A 35 13.48 -19.98 -7.87
CA ASP A 35 12.76 -20.53 -6.73
C ASP A 35 13.45 -20.19 -5.39
N VAL A 36 14.78 -20.38 -5.31
CA VAL A 36 15.57 -20.05 -4.12
C VAL A 36 15.55 -18.55 -3.82
N ALA A 37 15.76 -17.71 -4.83
CA ALA A 37 15.73 -16.25 -4.68
C ALA A 37 14.35 -15.76 -4.23
N MET A 38 13.28 -16.28 -4.83
CA MET A 38 11.90 -15.96 -4.43
C MET A 38 11.62 -16.39 -3.00
N ARG A 39 12.06 -17.59 -2.60
CA ARG A 39 11.89 -18.09 -1.23
C ARG A 39 12.64 -17.23 -0.21
N GLN A 40 13.89 -16.88 -0.49
CA GLN A 40 14.72 -16.06 0.40
C GLN A 40 14.15 -14.64 0.54
N LEU A 41 13.75 -14.03 -0.57
CA LEU A 41 13.09 -12.72 -0.55
C LEU A 41 11.76 -12.76 0.21
N PHE A 42 10.94 -13.79 -0.02
CA PHE A 42 9.67 -13.96 0.67
C PHE A 42 9.86 -14.06 2.18
N LEU A 43 10.80 -14.90 2.65
CA LEU A 43 11.12 -15.02 4.07
C LEU A 43 11.57 -13.69 4.67
N HIS A 44 12.47 -12.97 3.98
CA HIS A 44 12.95 -11.66 4.42
C HIS A 44 11.81 -10.64 4.56
N LEU A 45 10.94 -10.55 3.55
CA LEU A 45 9.79 -9.63 3.57
C LEU A 45 8.77 -9.99 4.66
N CYS A 46 8.65 -11.26 5.01
CA CYS A 46 7.79 -11.69 6.12
C CYS A 46 8.47 -11.54 7.50
N GLY A 47 9.71 -11.03 7.58
CA GLY A 47 10.47 -10.96 8.83
C GLY A 47 10.94 -12.32 9.36
N ALA A 48 10.90 -13.37 8.53
CA ALA A 48 11.37 -14.68 8.90
C ALA A 48 12.90 -14.80 8.79
N ASP A 49 13.47 -15.64 9.63
CA ASP A 49 14.86 -16.08 9.51
C ASP A 49 15.04 -16.89 8.20
N ALA A 50 16.00 -16.47 7.39
CA ALA A 50 16.16 -16.95 6.01
C ALA A 50 16.69 -18.40 5.92
N ASP A 51 17.39 -18.86 6.97
CA ASP A 51 18.01 -20.19 7.03
C ASP A 51 17.08 -21.23 7.67
N THR A 52 16.27 -20.81 8.65
CA THR A 52 15.39 -21.69 9.44
C THR A 52 13.90 -21.55 9.08
N ALA A 53 13.54 -20.53 8.31
CA ALA A 53 12.17 -20.14 7.97
C ALA A 53 11.26 -19.83 9.18
N LYS A 54 11.84 -19.54 10.35
CA LYS A 54 11.09 -19.27 11.59
C LYS A 54 10.89 -17.77 11.83
N GLY A 55 9.86 -17.44 12.62
CA GLY A 55 9.66 -16.07 13.13
C GLY A 55 8.94 -15.10 12.18
N GLY A 56 8.46 -15.58 11.03
CA GLY A 56 7.74 -14.74 10.07
C GLY A 56 6.33 -14.34 10.52
N ASP A 57 5.87 -13.19 10.02
CA ASP A 57 4.52 -12.66 10.20
C ASP A 57 3.54 -13.34 9.21
N PRO A 58 2.57 -14.13 9.69
CA PRO A 58 1.63 -14.82 8.82
C PRO A 58 0.66 -13.85 8.11
N GLU A 59 0.32 -12.70 8.69
CA GLU A 59 -0.58 -11.75 8.03
C GLU A 59 0.13 -11.10 6.84
N HIS A 60 1.36 -10.63 7.06
CA HIS A 60 2.18 -10.05 6.00
C HIS A 60 2.50 -11.05 4.89
N ALA A 61 2.76 -12.32 5.26
CA ALA A 61 2.94 -13.41 4.31
C ALA A 61 1.72 -13.60 3.41
N TRP A 62 0.51 -13.60 3.98
CA TRP A 62 -0.72 -13.72 3.20
C TRP A 62 -0.93 -12.53 2.26
N ASP A 63 -0.68 -11.30 2.70
CA ASP A 63 -0.84 -10.10 1.87
C ASP A 63 0.06 -10.12 0.62
N ILE A 64 1.32 -10.58 0.77
CA ILE A 64 2.24 -10.77 -0.36
C ILE A 64 1.71 -11.86 -1.33
N LEU A 65 1.25 -13.00 -0.79
CA LEU A 65 0.71 -14.09 -1.61
C LEU A 65 -0.56 -13.65 -2.37
N TYR A 66 -1.44 -12.88 -1.73
CA TYR A 66 -2.64 -12.36 -2.37
C TYR A 66 -2.31 -11.36 -3.48
N THR A 67 -1.30 -10.51 -3.29
CA THR A 67 -0.80 -9.61 -4.34
C THR A 67 -0.33 -10.39 -5.57
N GLY A 68 0.54 -11.39 -5.36
CA GLY A 68 1.03 -12.24 -6.46
C GLY A 68 -0.10 -13.01 -7.17
N ARG A 69 -1.08 -13.52 -6.40
CA ARG A 69 -2.28 -14.18 -6.93
C ARG A 69 -3.14 -13.24 -7.78
N GLY A 70 -3.32 -11.99 -7.33
CA GLY A 70 -4.04 -10.95 -8.07
C GLY A 70 -3.42 -10.69 -9.44
N THR A 71 -2.10 -10.54 -9.50
CA THR A 71 -1.36 -10.37 -10.76
C THR A 71 -1.50 -11.58 -11.69
N ALA A 72 -1.36 -12.80 -11.16
CA ALA A 72 -1.55 -14.02 -11.95
C ALA A 72 -2.97 -14.11 -12.54
N ARG A 73 -4.00 -13.76 -11.76
CA ARG A 73 -5.40 -13.72 -12.24
C ARG A 73 -5.61 -12.68 -13.33
N TYR A 74 -4.99 -11.52 -13.20
CA TYR A 74 -5.03 -10.48 -14.24
C TYR A 74 -4.50 -11.04 -15.57
N TRP A 75 -3.35 -11.71 -15.55
CA TRP A 75 -2.78 -12.33 -16.75
C TRP A 75 -3.62 -13.50 -17.28
N GLU A 76 -4.21 -14.34 -16.42
CA GLU A 76 -5.15 -15.39 -16.85
C GLU A 76 -6.34 -14.78 -17.61
N LYS A 77 -6.87 -13.64 -17.13
CA LYS A 77 -7.97 -12.92 -17.77
C LYS A 77 -7.54 -12.29 -19.10
N GLU A 78 -6.39 -11.64 -19.13
CA GLU A 78 -5.80 -11.04 -20.33
C GLU A 78 -5.61 -12.10 -21.44
N GLN A 79 -5.10 -13.27 -21.07
CA GLN A 79 -4.84 -14.39 -21.98
C GLN A 79 -6.09 -15.25 -22.25
N ARG A 80 -7.27 -14.87 -21.72
CA ARG A 80 -8.54 -15.62 -21.82
C ARG A 80 -8.44 -17.08 -21.38
N ILE A 81 -7.52 -17.38 -20.46
CA ILE A 81 -7.36 -18.72 -19.89
C ILE A 81 -8.47 -18.93 -18.88
N ARG A 82 -9.28 -19.99 -19.05
CA ARG A 82 -10.24 -20.40 -18.02
C ARG A 82 -9.47 -20.94 -16.82
N SER A 83 -9.40 -20.17 -15.74
CA SER A 83 -8.73 -20.57 -14.51
C SER A 83 -9.32 -21.87 -13.97
N ARG A 84 -8.50 -22.94 -13.91
CA ARG A 84 -8.84 -24.22 -13.26
C ARG A 84 -8.83 -24.11 -11.73
N ARG A 85 -8.32 -22.99 -11.17
CA ARG A 85 -8.13 -22.74 -9.74
C ARG A 85 -9.29 -21.99 -9.07
N ARG A 86 -10.43 -21.86 -9.76
CA ARG A 86 -11.70 -21.31 -9.21
C ARG A 86 -12.24 -22.06 -7.98
N LYS A 87 -11.61 -23.15 -7.53
CA LYS A 87 -12.11 -23.99 -6.46
C LYS A 87 -11.82 -23.32 -5.11
N ALA A 88 -12.88 -22.70 -4.58
CA ALA A 88 -13.04 -22.13 -3.25
C ALA A 88 -12.17 -20.89 -2.95
N GLU A 89 -12.50 -19.77 -3.59
CA GLU A 89 -12.33 -18.50 -2.87
C GLU A 89 -13.26 -18.53 -1.67
N SER A 90 -12.70 -18.54 -0.46
CA SER A 90 -13.50 -18.37 0.74
C SER A 90 -14.18 -16.99 0.66
N HIS A 91 -15.44 -16.90 1.08
CA HIS A 91 -16.17 -15.63 1.18
C HIS A 91 -15.33 -14.56 1.89
N ALA A 92 -14.54 -14.95 2.89
CA ALA A 92 -13.65 -14.07 3.63
C ALA A 92 -12.55 -13.41 2.76
N GLU A 93 -12.03 -14.12 1.74
CA GLU A 93 -11.01 -13.58 0.84
C GLU A 93 -11.61 -12.53 -0.11
N LEU A 94 -12.79 -12.80 -0.65
CA LEU A 94 -13.55 -11.86 -1.48
C LEU A 94 -13.97 -10.61 -0.70
N GLU A 95 -14.37 -10.79 0.57
CA GLU A 95 -14.68 -9.67 1.45
C GLU A 95 -13.45 -8.83 1.79
N ARG A 96 -12.29 -9.46 2.02
CA ARG A 96 -11.02 -8.74 2.24
C ARG A 96 -10.65 -7.92 1.01
N GLU A 97 -10.60 -8.54 -0.17
CA GLU A 97 -10.29 -7.84 -1.42
C GLU A 97 -11.28 -6.69 -1.68
N ARG A 98 -12.58 -6.88 -1.38
CA ARG A 98 -13.58 -5.83 -1.49
C ARG A 98 -13.33 -4.68 -0.53
N ARG A 99 -12.97 -4.97 0.74
CA ARG A 99 -12.66 -3.95 1.75
C ARG A 99 -11.41 -3.15 1.36
N GLU A 100 -10.36 -3.82 0.93
CA GLU A 100 -9.12 -3.17 0.47
C GLU A 100 -9.36 -2.27 -0.73
N LYS A 101 -10.09 -2.75 -1.76
CA LYS A 101 -10.45 -1.92 -2.91
C LYS A 101 -11.31 -0.72 -2.52
N SER A 102 -12.22 -0.90 -1.57
CA SER A 102 -13.08 0.19 -1.08
C SER A 102 -12.24 1.22 -0.31
N ALA A 103 -11.32 0.79 0.55
CA ALA A 103 -10.40 1.66 1.27
C ALA A 103 -9.50 2.43 0.30
N LEU A 104 -8.93 1.76 -0.71
CA LEU A 104 -8.09 2.41 -1.72
C LEU A 104 -8.87 3.45 -2.53
N ALA A 105 -10.10 3.14 -2.94
CA ALA A 105 -10.96 4.09 -3.64
C ALA A 105 -11.28 5.31 -2.77
N GLN A 106 -11.55 5.09 -1.48
CA GLN A 106 -11.80 6.16 -0.52
C GLN A 106 -10.57 7.04 -0.31
N SER A 107 -9.38 6.45 -0.16
CA SER A 107 -8.12 7.22 -0.04
C SER A 107 -7.81 8.00 -1.31
N ALA A 108 -8.04 7.43 -2.50
CA ALA A 108 -7.84 8.12 -3.76
C ALA A 108 -8.80 9.32 -3.90
N GLN A 109 -10.07 9.14 -3.53
CA GLN A 109 -11.06 10.22 -3.50
C GLN A 109 -10.63 11.32 -2.51
N GLU A 110 -10.20 10.95 -1.30
CA GLU A 110 -9.74 11.91 -0.29
C GLU A 110 -8.57 12.76 -0.80
N VAL A 111 -7.56 12.13 -1.40
CA VAL A 111 -6.40 12.83 -1.99
C VAL A 111 -6.84 13.78 -3.10
N ALA A 112 -7.72 13.35 -4.00
CA ALA A 112 -8.23 14.18 -5.08
C ALA A 112 -9.02 15.39 -4.54
N THR A 113 -9.95 15.16 -3.61
CA THR A 113 -10.76 16.22 -2.99
C THR A 113 -9.89 17.21 -2.23
N ASN A 114 -8.94 16.73 -1.41
CA ASN A 114 -8.03 17.59 -0.66
C ASN A 114 -7.16 18.45 -1.59
N THR A 115 -6.70 17.90 -2.71
CA THR A 115 -5.92 18.63 -3.72
C THR A 115 -6.74 19.75 -4.35
N VAL A 116 -7.97 19.46 -4.75
CA VAL A 116 -8.88 20.46 -5.32
C VAL A 116 -9.19 21.57 -4.32
N ILE A 117 -9.56 21.21 -3.08
CA ILE A 117 -9.86 22.18 -2.02
C ILE A 117 -8.65 23.08 -1.76
N ARG A 118 -7.44 22.51 -1.64
CA ARG A 118 -6.24 23.30 -1.37
C ARG A 118 -5.96 24.30 -2.48
N ALA A 119 -6.07 23.89 -3.74
CA ALA A 119 -5.91 24.77 -4.89
C ALA A 119 -6.92 25.93 -4.88
N LEU A 120 -8.19 25.63 -4.53
CA LEU A 120 -9.23 26.65 -4.41
C LEU A 120 -8.97 27.63 -3.26
N VAL A 121 -8.56 27.13 -2.09
CA VAL A 121 -8.22 27.97 -0.93
C VAL A 121 -7.03 28.85 -1.26
N GLU A 122 -5.98 28.29 -1.87
CA GLU A 122 -4.79 29.03 -2.29
C GLU A 122 -5.14 30.16 -3.27
N HIS A 123 -5.91 29.84 -4.32
CA HIS A 123 -6.36 30.84 -5.30
C HIS A 123 -7.23 31.92 -4.67
N SER A 124 -8.19 31.54 -3.82
CA SER A 124 -9.11 32.48 -3.17
C SER A 124 -8.42 33.36 -2.12
N SER A 125 -7.37 32.85 -1.47
CA SER A 125 -6.59 33.61 -0.48
C SER A 125 -5.87 34.82 -1.10
N ILE A 126 -5.64 34.83 -2.42
CA ILE A 126 -5.03 35.98 -3.13
C ILE A 126 -5.98 37.20 -3.08
N SER A 127 -7.27 36.96 -3.33
CA SER A 127 -8.29 38.01 -3.36
C SER A 127 -8.89 38.29 -1.97
N ASP A 128 -8.80 37.33 -1.05
CA ASP A 128 -9.31 37.43 0.32
C ASP A 128 -8.29 36.87 1.33
N PRO A 129 -7.33 37.70 1.78
CA PRO A 129 -6.29 37.27 2.70
C PRO A 129 -6.82 36.73 4.05
N GLY A 130 -8.01 37.13 4.47
CA GLY A 130 -8.64 36.68 5.73
C GLY A 130 -9.40 35.36 5.62
N LEU A 131 -9.49 34.77 4.41
CA LEU A 131 -10.28 33.56 4.17
C LEU A 131 -9.84 32.39 5.06
N ARG A 132 -8.52 32.17 5.21
CA ARG A 132 -7.98 31.03 5.98
C ARG A 132 -8.36 31.13 7.45
N ASP A 133 -8.25 32.33 8.04
CA ASP A 133 -8.61 32.56 9.43
C ASP A 133 -10.11 32.37 9.67
N ARG A 134 -10.95 32.80 8.73
CA ARG A 134 -12.41 32.57 8.82
C ARG A 134 -12.75 31.08 8.71
N ILE A 135 -12.07 30.32 7.85
CA ILE A 135 -12.26 28.87 7.75
C ILE A 135 -11.89 28.21 9.09
N SER A 136 -10.73 28.55 9.66
CA SER A 136 -10.31 28.06 10.98
C SER A 136 -11.31 28.41 12.08
N ALA A 137 -11.73 29.67 12.15
CA ALA A 137 -12.69 30.14 13.15
C ALA A 137 -14.08 29.48 13.02
N ALA A 138 -14.51 29.15 11.81
CA ALA A 138 -15.78 28.43 11.59
C ALA A 138 -15.74 26.97 12.05
N VAL A 139 -14.54 26.38 12.14
CA VAL A 139 -14.32 24.99 12.55
C VAL A 139 -14.16 24.87 14.06
N GLU A 140 -13.57 25.86 14.73
CA GLU A 140 -13.25 25.80 16.16
C GLU A 140 -14.46 25.42 17.05
N PRO A 141 -15.69 25.96 16.84
CA PRO A 141 -16.86 25.53 17.60
C PRO A 141 -17.24 24.06 17.38
N ARG A 142 -16.94 23.50 16.20
CA ARG A 142 -17.21 22.09 15.86
C ARG A 142 -16.15 21.14 16.40
N ALA A 143 -14.97 21.65 16.71
CA ALA A 143 -13.93 20.93 17.42
C ALA A 143 -14.07 21.04 18.96
N GLY A 144 -15.13 21.67 19.45
CA GLY A 144 -15.43 21.76 20.87
C GLY A 144 -15.70 20.38 21.46
N VAL A 145 -14.93 19.99 22.47
CA VAL A 145 -15.12 18.76 23.23
C VAL A 145 -16.10 19.07 24.37
N THR A 146 -17.25 18.40 24.37
CA THR A 146 -18.30 18.58 25.39
C THR A 146 -18.06 17.74 26.62
N ASP A 147 -17.54 16.53 26.44
CA ASP A 147 -17.07 15.66 27.51
C ASP A 147 -15.53 15.50 27.43
N PRO A 148 -14.77 16.14 28.33
CA PRO A 148 -13.32 16.05 28.33
C PRO A 148 -12.78 14.66 28.67
N LEU A 149 -13.61 13.70 29.10
CA LEU A 149 -13.21 12.29 29.29
C LEU A 149 -13.52 11.41 28.08
N SER A 150 -14.27 11.93 27.09
CA SER A 150 -14.62 11.18 25.88
C SER A 150 -13.45 11.10 24.90
N GLN A 151 -12.83 9.93 24.81
CA GLN A 151 -11.74 9.68 23.86
C GLN A 151 -12.18 9.86 22.39
N VAL A 152 -13.45 9.57 22.09
CA VAL A 152 -14.00 9.70 20.73
C VAL A 152 -14.13 11.18 20.35
N GLU A 153 -14.62 12.02 21.26
CA GLU A 153 -14.73 13.47 21.02
C GLU A 153 -13.36 14.12 20.89
N GLN A 154 -12.42 13.74 21.75
CA GLN A 154 -11.03 14.20 21.65
C GLN A 154 -10.39 13.81 20.31
N TYR A 155 -10.53 12.53 19.92
CA TYR A 155 -9.99 12.04 18.65
C TYR A 155 -10.61 12.78 17.46
N PHE A 156 -11.94 12.96 17.45
CA PHE A 156 -12.63 13.70 16.41
C PHE A 156 -12.13 15.15 16.32
N ALA A 157 -12.05 15.86 17.44
CA ALA A 157 -11.58 17.24 17.50
C ALA A 157 -10.14 17.36 16.96
N GLU A 158 -9.24 16.45 17.35
CA GLU A 158 -7.88 16.42 16.84
C GLU A 158 -7.82 16.18 15.34
N GLN A 159 -8.56 15.18 14.83
CA GLN A 159 -8.57 14.87 13.41
C GLN A 159 -9.15 16.01 12.58
N LEU A 160 -10.19 16.68 13.09
CA LEU A 160 -10.79 17.83 12.44
C LEU A 160 -9.79 18.99 12.33
N LYS A 161 -9.09 19.33 13.42
CA LYS A 161 -8.06 20.37 13.44
C LYS A 161 -6.90 20.05 12.49
N LYS A 162 -6.37 18.82 12.54
CA LYS A 162 -5.29 18.34 11.64
C LYS A 162 -5.70 18.39 10.17
N SER A 163 -6.94 18.01 9.87
CA SER A 163 -7.47 17.99 8.50
C SER A 163 -7.64 19.41 7.95
N ILE A 164 -8.18 20.33 8.74
CA ILE A 164 -8.37 21.72 8.32
C ILE A 164 -7.03 22.43 8.13
N ALA A 165 -6.09 22.29 9.07
CA ALA A 165 -4.74 22.82 8.94
C ALA A 165 -4.06 22.39 7.63
N ARG A 166 -4.19 21.10 7.29
CA ARG A 166 -3.69 20.53 6.02
C ARG A 166 -4.35 21.16 4.79
N LEU A 167 -5.66 21.40 4.83
CA LEU A 167 -6.43 21.95 3.71
C LEU A 167 -6.15 23.44 3.47
N ILE A 168 -5.90 24.21 4.53
CA ILE A 168 -5.61 25.65 4.42
C ILE A 168 -4.11 25.96 4.30
N GLY A 169 -3.25 24.93 4.34
CA GLY A 169 -1.80 25.07 4.19
C GLY A 169 -1.10 25.71 5.38
N VAL A 170 -1.71 25.64 6.58
CA VAL A 170 -1.08 26.04 7.84
C VAL A 170 -0.46 24.77 8.42
N THR A 171 0.87 24.70 8.50
CA THR A 171 1.54 23.58 9.19
C THR A 171 1.13 23.63 10.65
N ALA A 172 0.55 22.53 11.13
CA ALA A 172 0.27 22.30 12.54
C ALA A 172 1.56 22.23 13.37
#